data_AF-A0A1Q5SZY4-F1
#
_entry.id   AF-A0A1Q5SZY4-F1
#
_cell.length_a   1.000
_cell.length_b   1.000
_cell.length_c   1.000
_cell.angle_alpha   90.00
_cell.angle_beta   90.00
_cell.angle_gamma   90.00
#
_symmetry.space_group_name_H-M   'P 1'
#
loop_
_entity.id
_entity.type
_entity.pdbx_description
1 polymer ?
#
loop_
_entity_poly.entity_id
_entity_poly.type
_entity_poly.pdbx_seq_one_letter_code
_entity_poly.pdbx_strand_id
1 'polypeptide(L)'
;MAHPVDVQTFHLFPLPNYGSGMNPFYTVLAIWVGCLLLVSVLSTDPSSFSEANERERYAGRLLTFWTLNALQAMVVTAGAAFILPNIFVREPGWFMTFGLLCGFVFMTVVFSLVSLFGNVGKAMAIVLLVLQIAGAGGTYPVELIPPFFQQLNPWLPFTYAIDVMREAVGGIVWENVEHDVKRLLSFAVAALLAGLLLKAPLTPWMRVLKEKAAQSGLFH
;
A
#
# COMPACT_ATOMS: atom_id res chain seq x y z
N MET A 1 24.26 -34.70 31.90
CA MET A 1 23.44 -35.35 30.85
C MET A 1 22.25 -34.44 30.61
N ALA A 2 22.25 -33.67 29.52
CA ALA A 2 21.12 -32.80 29.17
C ALA A 2 20.10 -33.66 28.43
N HIS A 3 18.95 -33.91 29.04
CA HIS A 3 17.82 -34.52 28.35
C HIS A 3 17.21 -33.43 27.43
N PRO A 4 17.16 -33.63 26.10
CA PRO A 4 16.50 -32.68 25.23
C PRO A 4 15.01 -32.68 25.59
N VAL A 5 14.46 -31.49 25.83
CA VAL A 5 13.02 -31.31 26.07
C VAL A 5 12.32 -31.70 24.77
N ASP A 6 11.43 -32.68 24.85
CA ASP A 6 10.61 -33.12 23.73
C ASP A 6 9.49 -32.10 23.53
N VAL A 7 9.77 -31.06 22.74
CA VAL A 7 8.83 -29.97 22.46
C VAL A 7 7.82 -30.46 21.44
N GLN A 8 6.60 -30.79 21.89
CA GLN A 8 5.48 -31.05 20.99
C GLN A 8 4.94 -29.72 20.44
N THR A 9 5.29 -29.42 19.18
CA THR A 9 4.87 -28.19 18.50
C THR A 9 3.55 -28.44 17.76
N PHE A 10 2.46 -27.85 18.24
CA PHE A 10 1.17 -27.86 17.53
C PHE A 10 1.02 -26.59 16.70
N HIS A 11 1.12 -26.72 15.37
CA HIS A 11 0.89 -25.61 14.46
C HIS A 11 -0.62 -25.45 14.19
N LEU A 12 -1.20 -24.36 14.70
CA LEU A 12 -2.63 -24.04 14.47
C LEU A 12 -2.93 -23.73 12.99
N PHE A 13 -1.98 -23.13 12.28
CA PHE A 13 -2.07 -22.80 10.85
C PHE A 13 -0.79 -23.18 10.10
N PRO A 14 -0.60 -24.46 9.74
CA PRO A 14 0.61 -24.91 9.06
C PRO A 14 0.62 -24.42 7.61
N LEU A 15 1.69 -23.72 7.22
CA LEU A 15 1.94 -23.34 5.83
C LEU A 15 2.88 -24.37 5.18
N PRO A 16 2.62 -24.80 3.93
CA PRO A 16 3.35 -25.91 3.33
C PRO A 16 4.77 -25.55 2.90
N ASN A 17 5.08 -24.27 2.67
CA ASN A 17 6.39 -23.81 2.25
C ASN A 17 6.61 -22.32 2.53
N TYR A 18 7.87 -21.89 2.44
CA TYR A 18 8.28 -20.51 2.64
C TYR A 18 7.66 -19.53 1.64
N GLY A 19 7.50 -19.93 0.37
CA GLY A 19 6.88 -19.10 -0.66
C GLY A 19 5.45 -18.69 -0.30
N SER A 20 4.68 -19.62 0.24
CA SER A 20 3.32 -19.38 0.72
C SER A 20 3.31 -18.40 1.91
N GLY A 21 4.26 -18.52 2.84
CA GLY A 21 4.42 -17.58 3.96
C GLY A 21 4.83 -16.17 3.56
N MET A 22 5.60 -16.02 2.47
CA MET A 22 6.01 -14.72 1.93
C MET A 22 5.05 -14.12 0.91
N ASN A 23 4.07 -14.90 0.44
CA ASN A 23 3.11 -14.45 -0.57
C ASN A 23 2.35 -13.16 -0.18
N PRO A 24 1.83 -13.01 1.06
CA PRO A 24 1.22 -11.76 1.52
C PRO A 24 2.13 -10.53 1.34
N PHE A 25 3.40 -10.66 1.74
CA PHE A 25 4.38 -9.58 1.67
C PHE A 25 4.65 -9.14 0.24
N TYR A 26 4.96 -10.08 -0.66
CA TYR A 26 5.24 -9.76 -2.05
C TYR A 26 4.03 -9.25 -2.81
N THR A 27 2.83 -9.74 -2.49
CA THR A 27 1.57 -9.26 -3.08
C THR A 27 1.31 -7.81 -2.69
N VAL A 28 1.42 -7.47 -1.41
CA VAL A 28 1.30 -6.08 -0.90
C VAL A 28 2.33 -5.16 -1.56
N LEU A 29 3.58 -5.62 -1.65
CA LEU A 29 4.65 -4.88 -2.31
C LEU A 29 4.36 -4.62 -3.80
N ALA A 30 3.91 -5.65 -4.53
CA ALA A 30 3.58 -5.54 -5.94
C ALA A 30 2.43 -4.56 -6.19
N ILE A 31 1.39 -4.56 -5.35
CA ILE A 31 0.26 -3.62 -5.47
C ILE A 31 0.72 -2.17 -5.26
N TRP A 32 1.57 -1.89 -4.27
CA TRP A 32 2.10 -0.55 -4.03
C TRP A 32 3.00 -0.06 -5.18
N VAL A 33 3.91 -0.92 -5.65
CA VAL A 33 4.77 -0.61 -6.80
C VAL A 33 3.93 -0.35 -8.04
N GLY A 34 2.88 -1.14 -8.27
CA GLY A 34 1.90 -0.89 -9.32
C GLY A 34 1.22 0.49 -9.18
N CYS A 35 0.86 0.91 -7.96
CA CYS A 35 0.33 2.26 -7.72
C CYS A 35 1.34 3.34 -8.12
N LEU A 36 2.59 3.21 -7.69
CA LEU A 36 3.68 4.13 -8.02
C LEU A 36 3.93 4.23 -9.53
N LEU A 37 3.92 3.09 -10.23
CA LEU A 37 4.08 3.06 -11.69
C LEU A 37 2.91 3.75 -12.39
N LEU A 38 1.67 3.48 -11.97
CA LEU A 38 0.49 4.13 -12.54
C LEU A 38 0.58 5.66 -12.42
N VAL A 39 0.87 6.20 -11.23
CA VAL A 39 1.00 7.67 -11.04
C VAL A 39 2.27 8.25 -11.69
N SER A 40 3.25 7.41 -12.00
CA SER A 40 4.46 7.83 -12.69
C SER A 40 4.23 7.98 -14.20
N VAL A 41 3.48 7.05 -14.80
CA VAL A 41 3.18 6.99 -16.23
C VAL A 41 2.00 7.91 -16.59
N LEU A 42 0.93 7.91 -15.80
CA LEU A 42 -0.24 8.74 -16.04
C LEU A 42 -0.17 10.04 -15.23
N SER A 43 -0.44 11.17 -15.87
CA SER A 43 -0.56 12.45 -15.18
C SER A 43 -1.68 12.43 -14.15
N THR A 44 -1.42 12.97 -12.95
CA THR A 44 -2.43 13.19 -11.91
C THR A 44 -3.25 14.46 -12.14
N ASP A 45 -2.83 15.32 -13.06
CA ASP A 45 -3.54 16.55 -13.45
C ASP A 45 -4.32 16.33 -14.76
N PRO A 46 -5.67 16.39 -14.73
CA PRO A 46 -6.50 16.30 -15.92
C PRO A 46 -6.59 17.68 -16.60
N SER A 47 -5.64 17.97 -17.50
CA SER A 47 -5.60 19.23 -18.28
C SER A 47 -6.83 19.45 -19.19
N SER A 48 -7.60 18.39 -19.47
CA SER A 48 -8.71 18.41 -20.43
C SER A 48 -10.07 18.87 -19.87
N PHE A 49 -10.21 19.10 -18.56
CA PHE A 49 -11.50 19.43 -17.93
C PHE A 49 -11.50 20.81 -17.27
N SER A 50 -11.42 21.87 -18.09
CA SER A 50 -11.30 23.26 -17.63
C SER A 50 -12.50 23.78 -16.81
N GLU A 51 -13.66 23.17 -16.91
CA GLU A 51 -14.90 23.67 -16.29
C GLU A 51 -15.23 23.03 -14.92
N ALA A 52 -14.59 21.92 -14.57
CA ALA A 52 -14.85 21.21 -13.32
C ALA A 52 -14.15 21.87 -12.11
N ASN A 53 -14.78 21.80 -10.94
CA ASN A 53 -14.19 22.29 -9.68
C ASN A 53 -12.96 21.45 -9.29
N GLU A 54 -11.99 22.01 -8.56
CA GLU A 54 -10.73 21.30 -8.25
C GLU A 54 -10.95 19.99 -7.48
N ARG A 55 -11.97 19.95 -6.62
CA ARG A 55 -12.38 18.75 -5.87
C ARG A 55 -12.96 17.68 -6.78
N GLU A 56 -13.77 18.07 -7.76
CA GLU A 56 -14.36 17.16 -8.75
C GLU A 56 -13.28 16.58 -9.67
N ARG A 57 -12.31 17.41 -10.10
CA ARG A 57 -11.15 16.94 -10.86
C ARG A 57 -10.31 15.95 -10.06
N TYR A 58 -10.06 16.22 -8.78
CA TYR A 58 -9.35 15.29 -7.91
C TYR A 58 -10.11 13.97 -7.77
N ALA A 59 -11.40 14.02 -7.42
CA ALA A 59 -12.21 12.82 -7.21
C ALA A 59 -12.35 11.99 -8.49
N GLY A 60 -12.69 12.62 -9.62
CA GLY A 60 -12.84 11.94 -10.91
C GLY A 60 -11.53 11.30 -11.40
N ARG A 61 -10.40 11.99 -11.21
CA ARG A 61 -9.09 11.42 -11.56
C ARG A 61 -8.73 10.27 -10.62
N LEU A 62 -8.94 10.43 -9.31
CA LEU A 62 -8.71 9.37 -8.33
C LEU A 62 -9.53 8.10 -8.67
N LEU A 63 -10.80 8.24 -9.06
CA LEU A 63 -11.63 7.11 -9.50
C LEU A 63 -11.01 6.38 -10.70
N THR A 64 -10.45 7.11 -11.67
CA THR A 64 -9.75 6.50 -12.82
C THR A 64 -8.57 5.65 -12.34
N PHE A 65 -7.76 6.18 -11.43
CA PHE A 65 -6.63 5.47 -10.85
C PHE A 65 -7.06 4.26 -10.01
N TRP A 66 -8.15 4.37 -9.24
CA TRP A 66 -8.72 3.25 -8.51
C TRP A 66 -9.17 2.12 -9.43
N THR A 67 -9.86 2.41 -10.54
CA THR A 67 -10.31 1.39 -11.49
C THR A 67 -9.11 0.64 -12.10
N LEU A 68 -8.10 1.35 -12.57
CA LEU A 68 -6.89 0.74 -13.12
C LEU A 68 -6.13 -0.07 -12.06
N ASN A 69 -6.08 0.46 -10.83
CA ASN A 69 -5.42 -0.22 -9.73
C ASN A 69 -6.18 -1.47 -9.25
N ALA A 70 -7.51 -1.45 -9.26
CA ALA A 70 -8.33 -2.60 -8.92
C ALA A 70 -8.08 -3.73 -9.93
N LEU A 71 -7.98 -3.41 -11.22
CA LEU A 71 -7.64 -4.38 -12.26
C LEU A 71 -6.25 -5.00 -12.01
N GLN A 72 -5.21 -4.20 -11.77
CA GLN A 72 -3.88 -4.78 -11.51
C GLN A 72 -3.84 -5.55 -10.19
N ALA A 73 -4.53 -5.10 -9.13
CA ALA A 73 -4.57 -5.79 -7.85
C ALA A 73 -5.26 -7.16 -7.99
N MET A 74 -6.31 -7.25 -8.82
CA MET A 74 -6.95 -8.52 -9.18
C MET A 74 -5.99 -9.43 -9.95
N VAL A 75 -5.25 -8.89 -10.93
CA VAL A 75 -4.25 -9.68 -11.68
C VAL A 75 -3.17 -10.21 -10.76
N VAL A 76 -2.62 -9.38 -9.86
CA VAL A 76 -1.58 -9.77 -8.91
C VAL A 76 -2.10 -10.83 -7.94
N THR A 77 -3.25 -10.61 -7.32
CA THR A 77 -3.81 -11.55 -6.33
C THR A 77 -4.28 -12.86 -6.96
N ALA A 78 -4.94 -12.82 -8.11
CA ALA A 78 -5.34 -14.02 -8.84
C ALA A 78 -4.11 -14.78 -9.36
N GLY A 79 -3.10 -14.07 -9.86
CA GLY A 79 -1.83 -14.66 -10.28
C GLY A 79 -1.14 -15.39 -9.12
N ALA A 80 -1.06 -14.75 -7.96
CA ALA A 80 -0.49 -15.33 -6.76
C ALA A 80 -1.28 -16.53 -6.22
N ALA A 81 -2.62 -16.48 -6.25
CA ALA A 81 -3.47 -17.51 -5.68
C ALA A 81 -3.71 -18.72 -6.60
N PHE A 82 -3.72 -18.52 -7.93
CA PHE A 82 -4.14 -19.57 -8.88
C PHE A 82 -3.11 -19.93 -9.94
N ILE A 83 -2.17 -19.04 -10.28
CA ILE A 83 -1.24 -19.25 -11.40
C ILE A 83 0.13 -19.71 -10.90
N LEU A 84 0.61 -19.16 -9.79
CA LEU A 84 1.93 -19.50 -9.27
C LEU A 84 1.96 -20.93 -8.73
N PRO A 85 2.86 -21.80 -9.24
CA PRO A 85 2.97 -23.16 -8.75
C PRO A 85 3.52 -23.16 -7.33
N ASN A 86 3.06 -24.11 -6.51
CA ASN A 86 3.49 -24.31 -5.13
C ASN A 86 3.22 -23.13 -4.18
N ILE A 87 2.30 -22.22 -4.52
CA ILE A 87 1.80 -21.20 -3.58
C ILE A 87 0.47 -21.67 -2.99
N PHE A 88 0.42 -21.75 -1.67
CA PHE A 88 -0.79 -22.07 -0.93
C PHE A 88 -1.48 -20.79 -0.46
N VAL A 89 -2.78 -20.71 -0.73
CA VAL A 89 -3.67 -19.68 -0.19
C VAL A 89 -4.93 -20.41 0.28
N ARG A 90 -5.19 -20.38 1.59
CA ARG A 90 -6.33 -21.09 2.17
C ARG A 90 -7.67 -20.54 1.69
N GLU A 91 -7.80 -19.21 1.68
CA GLU A 91 -9.04 -18.51 1.32
C GLU A 91 -8.81 -17.54 0.14
N PRO A 92 -8.73 -18.03 -1.12
CA PRO A 92 -8.41 -17.19 -2.28
C PRO A 92 -9.37 -16.02 -2.51
N GLY A 93 -10.67 -16.21 -2.24
CA GLY A 93 -11.67 -15.15 -2.38
C GLY A 93 -11.41 -13.99 -1.41
N TRP A 94 -11.06 -14.29 -0.17
CA TRP A 94 -10.69 -13.28 0.83
C TRP A 94 -9.34 -12.65 0.51
N PHE A 95 -8.37 -13.43 0.03
CA PHE A 95 -7.07 -12.92 -0.41
C PHE A 95 -7.21 -11.85 -1.51
N MET A 96 -8.06 -12.10 -2.50
CA MET A 96 -8.35 -11.12 -3.57
C MET A 96 -9.10 -9.90 -3.04
N THR A 97 -10.07 -10.11 -2.15
CA THR A 97 -10.85 -9.01 -1.53
C THR A 97 -9.95 -8.09 -0.69
N PHE A 98 -9.05 -8.66 0.11
CA PHE A 98 -8.07 -7.90 0.89
C PHE A 98 -7.03 -7.23 0.00
N GLY A 99 -6.61 -7.84 -1.11
CA GLY A 99 -5.76 -7.20 -2.09
C GLY A 99 -6.42 -5.99 -2.77
N LEU A 100 -7.71 -6.07 -3.08
CA LEU A 100 -8.49 -4.93 -3.58
C LEU A 100 -8.57 -3.80 -2.54
N LEU A 101 -8.80 -4.15 -1.26
CA LEU A 101 -8.78 -3.18 -0.16
C LEU A 101 -7.42 -2.50 -0.03
N CYS A 102 -6.33 -3.28 -0.02
CA CYS A 102 -4.97 -2.76 0.04
C CYS A 102 -4.70 -1.83 -1.14
N GLY A 103 -5.10 -2.25 -2.35
CA GLY A 103 -5.00 -1.43 -3.55
C GLY A 103 -5.74 -0.10 -3.41
N PHE A 104 -6.99 -0.12 -2.95
CA PHE A 104 -7.77 1.08 -2.70
C PHE A 104 -7.03 2.05 -1.75
N VAL A 105 -6.53 1.54 -0.61
CA VAL A 105 -5.82 2.36 0.38
C VAL A 105 -4.52 2.91 -0.20
N PHE A 106 -3.69 2.06 -0.80
CA PHE A 106 -2.38 2.45 -1.33
C PHE A 106 -2.52 3.46 -2.46
N MET A 107 -3.45 3.24 -3.39
CA MET A 107 -3.67 4.18 -4.48
C MET A 107 -4.16 5.52 -3.94
N THR A 108 -5.02 5.53 -2.93
CA THR A 108 -5.46 6.77 -2.27
C THR A 108 -4.30 7.54 -1.66
N VAL A 109 -3.42 6.87 -0.92
CA VAL A 109 -2.24 7.49 -0.28
C VAL A 109 -1.28 8.02 -1.34
N VAL A 110 -0.88 7.18 -2.29
CA VAL A 110 0.09 7.50 -3.35
C VAL A 110 -0.44 8.60 -4.25
N PHE A 111 -1.69 8.50 -4.71
CA PHE A 111 -2.31 9.52 -5.55
C PHE A 111 -2.43 10.86 -4.82
N SER A 112 -2.80 10.87 -3.53
CA SER A 112 -2.88 12.11 -2.75
C SER A 112 -1.52 12.78 -2.63
N LEU A 113 -0.47 12.03 -2.30
CA LEU A 113 0.90 12.56 -2.24
C LEU A 113 1.34 13.17 -3.58
N VAL A 114 1.11 12.47 -4.68
CA VAL A 114 1.52 12.94 -6.02
C VAL A 114 0.62 14.06 -6.54
N SER A 115 -0.68 14.03 -6.27
CA SER A 115 -1.60 15.09 -6.67
C SER A 115 -1.36 16.37 -5.90
N LEU A 116 -0.88 16.29 -4.65
CA LEU A 116 -0.41 17.46 -3.92
C LEU A 116 0.98 17.82 -4.46
N PHE A 117 2.02 17.08 -4.12
CA PHE A 117 3.40 17.56 -4.30
C PHE A 117 4.03 17.30 -5.69
N GLY A 118 3.30 16.74 -6.66
CA GLY A 118 3.82 16.43 -8.00
C GLY A 118 4.99 15.44 -7.96
N ASN A 119 6.10 15.78 -8.63
CA ASN A 119 7.30 14.93 -8.68
C ASN A 119 7.94 14.71 -7.30
N VAL A 120 7.86 15.70 -6.41
CA VAL A 120 8.30 15.54 -5.01
C VAL A 120 7.43 14.50 -4.31
N GLY A 121 6.12 14.49 -4.59
CA GLY A 121 5.20 13.49 -4.08
C GLY A 121 5.53 12.08 -4.51
N LYS A 122 6.02 11.90 -5.75
CA LYS A 122 6.51 10.60 -6.24
C LYS A 122 7.72 10.14 -5.43
N ALA A 123 8.69 11.03 -5.20
CA ALA A 123 9.85 10.73 -4.38
C ALA A 123 9.47 10.38 -2.93
N MET A 124 8.53 11.12 -2.33
CA MET A 124 8.00 10.82 -1.00
C MET A 124 7.34 9.44 -0.94
N ALA A 125 6.56 9.06 -1.95
CA ALA A 125 5.92 7.75 -2.01
C ALA A 125 6.92 6.60 -2.18
N ILE A 126 8.07 6.84 -2.84
CA ILE A 126 9.19 5.88 -2.92
C ILE A 126 9.90 5.78 -1.56
N VAL A 127 10.18 6.89 -0.88
CA VAL A 127 10.77 6.87 0.47
C VAL A 127 9.86 6.11 1.43
N LEU A 128 8.54 6.36 1.37
CA LEU A 128 7.56 5.64 2.17
C LEU A 128 7.57 4.14 1.86
N LEU A 129 7.66 3.74 0.58
CA LEU A 129 7.82 2.33 0.20
C LEU A 129 9.05 1.70 0.87
N VAL A 130 10.21 2.36 0.83
CA VAL A 130 11.46 1.83 1.42
C VAL A 130 11.32 1.68 2.94
N LEU A 131 10.74 2.67 3.61
CA LEU A 131 10.49 2.61 5.06
C LEU A 131 9.52 1.48 5.42
N GLN A 132 8.50 1.27 4.59
CA GLN A 132 7.53 0.18 4.75
C GLN A 132 8.16 -1.20 4.63
N ILE A 133 9.06 -1.39 3.66
CA ILE A 133 9.77 -2.68 3.48
C ILE A 133 10.60 -3.02 4.72
N ALA A 134 11.29 -2.03 5.28
CA ALA A 134 12.14 -2.23 6.46
C ALA A 134 11.34 -2.34 7.77
N GLY A 135 10.21 -1.63 7.87
CA GLY A 135 9.49 -1.45 9.13
C GLY A 135 8.24 -2.29 9.32
N ALA A 136 7.65 -2.87 8.27
CA ALA A 136 6.31 -3.50 8.37
C ALA A 136 6.30 -4.94 8.89
N GLY A 137 7.44 -5.53 9.27
CA GLY A 137 7.48 -6.89 9.82
C GLY A 137 7.12 -7.99 8.81
N GLY A 138 7.35 -7.75 7.52
CA GLY A 138 6.97 -8.67 6.44
C GLY A 138 7.78 -9.97 6.42
N THR A 139 9.10 -9.86 6.61
CA THR A 139 10.05 -10.99 6.57
C THR A 139 10.46 -11.47 7.96
N TYR A 140 10.51 -10.57 8.94
CA TYR A 140 10.85 -10.86 10.33
C TYR A 140 9.82 -10.23 11.27
N PRO A 141 9.58 -10.82 12.45
CA PRO A 141 8.79 -10.19 13.50
C PRO A 141 9.28 -8.78 13.83
N VAL A 142 8.35 -7.89 14.16
CA VAL A 142 8.64 -6.47 14.46
C VAL A 142 9.56 -6.33 15.69
N GLU A 143 9.59 -7.30 16.57
CA GLU A 143 10.43 -7.29 17.77
C GLU A 143 11.92 -7.48 17.44
N LEU A 144 12.24 -8.04 16.27
CA LEU A 144 13.61 -8.33 15.82
C LEU A 144 14.24 -7.19 15.01
N ILE A 145 13.47 -6.19 14.58
CA ILE A 145 13.98 -5.06 13.80
C ILE A 145 14.45 -3.91 14.73
N PRO A 146 15.32 -2.98 14.27
CA PRO A 146 15.83 -1.90 15.12
C PRO A 146 14.75 -1.03 15.77
N PRO A 147 14.97 -0.46 16.98
CA PRO A 147 13.95 0.27 17.75
C PRO A 147 13.25 1.39 16.98
N PHE A 148 13.97 2.08 16.10
CA PHE A 148 13.41 3.10 15.21
C PHE A 148 12.26 2.55 14.35
N PHE A 149 12.44 1.37 13.75
CA PHE A 149 11.44 0.76 12.89
C PHE A 149 10.28 0.16 13.68
N GLN A 150 10.53 -0.30 14.91
CA GLN A 150 9.46 -0.75 15.82
C GLN A 150 8.49 0.39 16.14
N GLN A 151 9.02 1.58 16.42
CA GLN A 151 8.20 2.78 16.68
C GLN A 151 7.49 3.29 15.44
N LEU A 152 8.09 3.10 14.26
CA LEU A 152 7.51 3.50 12.98
C LEU A 152 6.40 2.53 12.53
N ASN A 153 6.52 1.24 12.82
CA ASN A 153 5.65 0.16 12.35
C ASN A 153 4.14 0.45 12.45
N PRO A 154 3.58 0.98 13.56
CA PRO A 154 2.16 1.27 13.67
C PRO A 154 1.64 2.34 12.70
N TRP A 155 2.54 3.15 12.14
CA TRP A 155 2.26 4.25 11.22
C TRP A 155 2.44 3.86 9.75
N LEU A 156 2.72 2.57 9.48
CA LEU A 156 2.95 2.05 8.15
C LEU A 156 1.73 1.23 7.70
N PRO A 157 1.05 1.59 6.60
CA PRO A 157 -0.08 0.80 6.11
C PRO A 157 0.34 -0.60 5.65
N PHE A 158 1.61 -0.84 5.30
CA PHE A 158 2.11 -2.18 4.99
C PHE A 158 1.95 -3.17 6.14
N THR A 159 2.10 -2.73 7.40
CA THR A 159 1.97 -3.60 8.57
C THR A 159 0.62 -4.32 8.55
N TYR A 160 -0.45 -3.53 8.56
CA TYR A 160 -1.82 -4.01 8.54
C TYR A 160 -2.22 -4.69 7.22
N ALA A 161 -1.66 -4.25 6.09
CA ALA A 161 -1.90 -4.87 4.79
C ALA A 161 -1.31 -6.29 4.70
N ILE A 162 -0.10 -6.49 5.22
CA ILE A 162 0.54 -7.80 5.24
C ILE A 162 -0.23 -8.73 6.17
N ASP A 163 -0.64 -8.24 7.34
CA ASP A 163 -1.32 -9.05 8.34
C ASP A 163 -2.72 -9.49 7.86
N VAL A 164 -3.54 -8.59 7.30
CA VAL A 164 -4.85 -9.00 6.73
C VAL A 164 -4.69 -10.00 5.57
N MET A 165 -3.63 -9.87 4.78
CA MET A 165 -3.33 -10.83 3.70
C MET A 165 -2.84 -12.18 4.24
N ARG A 166 -2.10 -12.20 5.36
CA ARG A 166 -1.69 -13.42 6.07
C ARG A 166 -2.89 -14.19 6.61
N GLU A 167 -3.89 -13.50 7.14
CA GLU A 167 -5.15 -14.12 7.61
C GLU A 167 -5.82 -14.93 6.47
N ALA A 168 -5.86 -14.40 5.25
CA ALA A 168 -6.40 -15.15 4.09
C ALA A 168 -5.54 -16.34 3.65
N VAL A 169 -4.22 -16.30 3.90
CA VAL A 169 -3.28 -17.37 3.51
C VAL A 169 -3.23 -18.49 4.55
N GLY A 170 -3.11 -18.17 5.84
CA GLY A 170 -2.97 -19.13 6.94
C GLY A 170 -4.31 -19.62 7.50
N GLY A 171 -5.30 -18.73 7.58
CA GLY A 171 -6.60 -18.96 8.20
C GLY A 171 -7.08 -17.71 8.94
N ILE A 172 -8.36 -17.37 8.76
CA ILE A 172 -8.89 -16.07 9.13
C ILE A 172 -9.33 -16.04 10.59
N VAL A 173 -8.74 -15.11 11.35
CA VAL A 173 -9.22 -14.62 12.64
C VAL A 173 -9.89 -13.26 12.42
N TRP A 174 -11.21 -13.24 12.48
CA TRP A 174 -12.01 -12.04 12.15
C TRP A 174 -11.70 -10.82 13.03
N GLU A 175 -11.33 -11.03 14.29
CA GLU A 175 -10.94 -9.95 15.20
C GLU A 175 -9.69 -9.20 14.70
N ASN A 176 -8.68 -9.93 14.21
CA ASN A 176 -7.47 -9.34 13.62
C ASN A 176 -7.80 -8.60 12.33
N VAL A 177 -8.57 -9.25 11.44
CA VAL A 177 -9.02 -8.64 10.18
C VAL A 177 -9.76 -7.33 10.44
N GLU A 178 -10.69 -7.31 11.38
CA GLU A 178 -11.42 -6.08 11.72
C GLU A 178 -10.50 -4.96 12.20
N HIS A 179 -9.56 -5.27 13.08
CA HIS A 179 -8.58 -4.30 13.58
C HIS A 179 -7.76 -3.71 12.42
N ASP A 180 -7.21 -4.56 11.56
CA ASP A 180 -6.31 -4.17 10.48
C ASP A 180 -7.04 -3.42 9.37
N VAL A 181 -8.26 -3.85 9.03
CA VAL A 181 -9.13 -3.14 8.08
C VAL A 181 -9.47 -1.74 8.60
N LYS A 182 -9.82 -1.59 9.89
CA LYS A 182 -10.07 -0.27 10.49
C LYS A 182 -8.85 0.64 10.40
N ARG A 183 -7.65 0.10 10.69
CA ARG A 183 -6.38 0.83 10.58
C ARG A 183 -6.09 1.23 9.13
N LEU A 184 -6.21 0.31 8.18
CA LEU A 184 -6.04 0.56 6.75
C LEU A 184 -6.99 1.66 6.23
N LEU A 185 -8.27 1.57 6.57
CA LEU A 185 -9.25 2.59 6.19
C LEU A 185 -8.94 3.95 6.80
N SER A 186 -8.39 4.01 8.02
CA SER A 186 -7.96 5.28 8.63
C SER A 186 -6.86 5.98 7.82
N PHE A 187 -5.91 5.24 7.24
CA PHE A 187 -4.91 5.81 6.33
C PHE A 187 -5.54 6.36 5.04
N ALA A 188 -6.49 5.64 4.46
CA ALA A 188 -7.22 6.11 3.28
C ALA A 188 -8.02 7.38 3.58
N VAL A 189 -8.74 7.43 4.72
CA VAL A 189 -9.49 8.61 5.15
C VAL A 189 -8.56 9.79 5.38
N ALA A 190 -7.44 9.60 6.08
CA ALA A 190 -6.46 10.66 6.30
C ALA A 190 -5.89 11.19 4.97
N ALA A 191 -5.56 10.31 4.03
CA ALA A 191 -5.06 10.70 2.71
C ALA A 191 -6.11 11.40 1.85
N LEU A 192 -7.37 10.94 1.87
CA LEU A 192 -8.48 11.60 1.17
C LEU A 192 -8.74 13.00 1.72
N LEU A 193 -8.76 13.15 3.05
CA LEU A 193 -8.94 14.45 3.70
C LEU A 193 -7.78 15.38 3.34
N ALA A 194 -6.54 14.90 3.38
CA ALA A 194 -5.38 15.66 2.93
C ALA A 194 -5.52 16.07 1.45
N GLY A 195 -5.90 15.14 0.57
CA GLY A 195 -6.09 15.40 -0.86
C GLY A 195 -7.22 16.39 -1.17
N LEU A 196 -8.37 16.28 -0.50
CA LEU A 196 -9.54 17.12 -0.75
C LEU A 196 -9.45 18.50 -0.11
N LEU A 197 -8.85 18.60 1.08
CA LEU A 197 -8.76 19.84 1.85
C LEU A 197 -7.50 20.64 1.51
N LEU A 198 -6.35 19.97 1.33
CA LEU A 198 -5.07 20.65 1.12
C LEU A 198 -4.80 20.96 -0.35
N LYS A 199 -5.48 20.32 -1.31
CA LYS A 199 -5.24 20.59 -2.74
C LYS A 199 -5.53 22.04 -3.09
N ALA A 200 -6.72 22.55 -2.80
CA ALA A 200 -7.10 23.94 -3.09
C ALA A 200 -6.13 25.00 -2.49
N PRO A 201 -5.73 24.95 -1.21
CA PRO A 201 -4.79 25.92 -0.65
C PRO A 201 -3.34 25.70 -1.10
N LEU A 202 -2.91 24.47 -1.39
CA LEU A 202 -1.52 24.19 -1.78
C LEU A 202 -1.26 24.42 -3.27
N THR A 203 -2.26 24.30 -4.15
CA THR A 203 -2.12 24.55 -5.60
C THR A 203 -1.37 25.86 -5.93
N PRO A 204 -1.76 27.04 -5.40
CA PRO A 204 -1.06 28.29 -5.70
C PRO A 204 0.38 28.32 -5.18
N TRP A 205 0.64 27.81 -3.96
CA TRP A 205 1.98 27.75 -3.38
C TRP A 205 2.92 26.84 -4.18
N MET A 206 2.44 25.67 -4.56
CA MET A 206 3.22 24.71 -5.33
C MET A 206 3.48 25.19 -6.76
N ARG A 207 2.57 25.98 -7.34
CA ARG A 207 2.79 26.62 -8.63
C ARG A 207 3.94 27.62 -8.56
N VAL A 208 3.97 28.46 -7.53
CA VAL A 208 5.09 29.40 -7.29
C VAL A 208 6.41 28.64 -7.05
N LEU A 209 6.40 27.56 -6.28
CA LEU A 209 7.60 26.74 -6.06
C LEU A 209 8.08 26.06 -7.35
N LYS A 210 7.18 25.54 -8.18
CA LYS A 210 7.52 24.97 -9.49
C LYS A 210 8.08 26.04 -10.43
N GLU A 211 7.48 27.22 -10.48
CA GLU A 211 7.95 28.34 -11.31
C GLU A 211 9.34 28.80 -10.88
N LYS A 212 9.59 28.94 -9.57
CA LYS A 212 10.93 29.27 -9.03
C LYS A 212 11.96 28.16 -9.28
N ALA A 213 11.58 26.90 -9.14
CA ALA A 213 12.45 25.76 -9.43
C ALA A 213 12.85 25.72 -10.92
N ALA A 214 11.89 25.96 -11.82
CA ALA A 214 12.15 26.05 -13.25
C ALA A 214 13.08 27.24 -13.60
N GLN A 215 12.90 28.38 -12.94
CA GLN A 215 13.78 29.55 -13.10
C GLN A 215 15.19 29.32 -12.55
N SER A 216 15.35 28.45 -11.55
CA SER A 216 16.66 28.16 -10.94
C SER A 216 17.58 27.25 -11.76
N GLY A 217 17.09 26.67 -12.87
CA GLY A 217 17.88 25.79 -13.74
C GLY A 217 18.28 24.44 -13.14
N LEU A 218 17.84 24.13 -11.91
CA LEU A 218 18.21 22.91 -11.17
C LEU A 218 17.60 21.62 -11.72
N PHE A 219 16.58 21.72 -12.58
CA PHE A 219 15.97 20.58 -13.26
C PHE A 219 15.73 20.95 -14.72
N HIS A 220 16.51 20.34 -15.61
CA HIS A 220 16.31 20.30 -17.06
C HIS A 220 15.61 18.99 -17.43
#